data_AF-A0A949A6B9-F1
#
_entry.id   AF-A0A949A6B9-F1
#
_cell.length_a   1.000
_cell.length_b   1.000
_cell.length_c   1.000
_cell.angle_alpha   90.00
_cell.angle_beta   90.00
_cell.angle_gamma   90.00
#
_symmetry.space_group_name_H-M   'P 1'
#
loop_
_entity.id
_entity.type
_entity.pdbx_description
1 polymer ?
#
loop_
_entity_poly.entity_id
_entity_poly.type
_entity_poly.pdbx_seq_one_letter_code
_entity_poly.pdbx_strand_id
1 'polypeptide(L)'
;MILIMAGLVLMGAYPLHARQVVHYKFLVESEDAQKCIDCHYGEEGESNSRCSKNCSIDPETSHPIAKKYPPRGKEKEYIPIKELRKKGLIKLEDDKITCVSCHDVANNIAYHTVVEDKGTYLCKLCHIR
;
A
#
# COMPACT_ATOMS: atom_id res chain seq x y z
N MET A 1 -41.24 38.03 4.20
CA MET A 1 -40.47 37.46 3.08
C MET A 1 -39.12 37.01 3.62
N ILE A 2 -38.92 35.71 3.81
CA ILE A 2 -37.66 35.14 4.33
C ILE A 2 -36.88 34.62 3.11
N LEU A 3 -35.77 35.29 2.79
CA LEU A 3 -34.82 34.85 1.77
C LEU A 3 -33.97 33.71 2.35
N ILE A 4 -34.20 32.49 1.90
CA ILE A 4 -33.32 31.34 2.18
C ILE A 4 -32.18 31.40 1.18
N MET A 5 -31.00 31.84 1.63
CA MET A 5 -29.75 31.70 0.89
C MET A 5 -29.31 30.23 0.94
N ALA A 6 -29.52 29.50 -0.15
CA ALA A 6 -28.92 28.19 -0.34
C ALA A 6 -27.42 28.35 -0.64
N GLY A 7 -26.59 28.16 0.38
CA GLY A 7 -25.14 28.08 0.21
C GLY A 7 -24.78 26.79 -0.52
N LEU A 8 -24.30 26.90 -1.76
CA LEU A 8 -23.69 25.78 -2.49
C LEU A 8 -22.38 25.40 -1.80
N VAL A 9 -22.38 24.27 -1.10
CA VAL A 9 -21.15 23.62 -0.64
C VAL A 9 -20.58 22.85 -1.83
N LEU A 10 -19.54 23.41 -2.46
CA LEU A 10 -18.70 22.68 -3.41
C LEU A 10 -17.90 21.63 -2.63
N MET A 11 -18.45 20.41 -2.54
CA MET A 11 -17.65 19.25 -2.16
C MET A 11 -16.67 18.97 -3.29
N GLY A 12 -15.39 19.30 -3.07
CA GLY A 12 -14.30 18.89 -3.95
C GLY A 12 -14.33 17.37 -4.11
N ALA A 13 -14.54 16.91 -5.35
CA ALA A 13 -14.38 15.52 -5.71
C ALA A 13 -12.88 15.18 -5.61
N TYR A 14 -12.45 14.75 -4.44
CA TYR A 14 -11.20 14.01 -4.32
C TYR A 14 -11.36 12.76 -5.20
N PRO A 15 -10.39 12.43 -6.06
CA PRO A 15 -10.50 11.21 -6.85
C PRO A 15 -10.55 10.03 -5.87
N LEU A 16 -11.72 9.41 -5.76
CA LEU A 16 -11.97 8.19 -4.98
C LEU A 16 -11.32 6.96 -5.62
N HIS A 17 -10.59 7.13 -6.72
CA HIS A 17 -9.96 6.05 -7.45
C HIS A 17 -8.47 6.02 -7.16
N ALA A 18 -7.99 4.83 -6.80
CA ALA A 18 -6.57 4.54 -6.67
C ALA A 18 -5.83 4.93 -7.95
N ARG A 19 -4.57 5.32 -7.80
CA ARG A 19 -3.74 5.70 -8.94
C ARG A 19 -3.45 4.48 -9.82
N GLN A 20 -3.73 4.58 -11.12
CA GLN A 20 -3.39 3.54 -12.09
C GLN A 20 -1.95 3.70 -12.61
N VAL A 21 -1.23 2.58 -12.74
CA VAL A 21 0.13 2.53 -13.30
C VAL A 21 0.33 1.34 -14.23
N VAL A 22 1.25 1.47 -15.19
CA VAL A 22 1.63 0.36 -16.05
C VAL A 22 2.69 -0.49 -15.35
N HIS A 23 2.37 -1.75 -15.08
CA HIS A 23 3.25 -2.73 -14.45
C HIS A 23 3.29 -4.00 -15.30
N TYR A 24 4.47 -4.35 -15.84
CA TYR A 24 4.66 -5.50 -16.73
C TYR A 24 3.66 -5.62 -17.90
N LYS A 25 3.34 -4.48 -18.54
CA LYS A 25 2.37 -4.35 -19.66
C LYS A 25 0.89 -4.40 -19.25
N PHE A 26 0.59 -4.46 -17.96
CA PHE A 26 -0.77 -4.38 -17.43
C PHE A 26 -1.00 -3.04 -16.77
N LEU A 27 -2.22 -2.52 -16.88
CA LEU A 27 -2.65 -1.36 -16.09
C LEU A 27 -3.17 -1.88 -14.75
N VAL A 28 -2.59 -1.42 -13.64
CA VAL A 28 -2.90 -1.88 -12.28
C VAL A 28 -3.18 -0.72 -11.35
N GLU A 29 -4.01 -0.97 -10.33
CA GLU A 29 -4.24 -0.05 -9.22
C GLU A 29 -3.04 -0.11 -8.26
N SER A 30 -2.33 1.01 -8.08
CA SER A 30 -1.06 1.05 -7.33
C SER A 30 -1.19 1.13 -5.82
N GLU A 31 -2.41 1.39 -5.32
CA GLU A 31 -2.66 1.72 -3.92
C GLU A 31 -3.74 0.83 -3.29
N ASP A 32 -4.05 -0.30 -3.92
CA ASP A 32 -5.04 -1.29 -3.44
C ASP A 32 -4.33 -2.63 -3.21
N ALA A 33 -4.12 -2.99 -1.93
CA ALA A 33 -3.42 -4.23 -1.62
C ALA A 33 -4.20 -5.49 -2.01
N GLN A 34 -5.53 -5.44 -2.06
CA GLN A 34 -6.31 -6.59 -2.51
C GLN A 34 -6.05 -6.86 -3.99
N LYS A 35 -5.92 -5.81 -4.81
CA LYS A 35 -5.51 -5.97 -6.23
C LYS A 35 -4.11 -6.55 -6.37
N CYS A 36 -3.19 -6.23 -5.46
CA CYS A 36 -1.90 -6.91 -5.42
C CYS A 36 -2.06 -8.42 -5.16
N ILE A 37 -2.88 -8.82 -4.19
CA ILE A 37 -3.14 -10.24 -3.87
C ILE A 37 -3.82 -10.95 -5.03
N ASP A 38 -4.89 -10.39 -5.59
CA ASP A 38 -5.63 -10.96 -6.72
C ASP A 38 -4.70 -11.25 -7.91
N CYS A 39 -3.73 -10.36 -8.14
CA CYS A 39 -2.78 -10.49 -9.24
C CYS A 39 -1.58 -11.39 -8.89
N HIS A 40 -1.01 -11.30 -7.69
CA HIS A 40 0.22 -12.01 -7.30
C HIS A 40 -0.01 -13.36 -6.62
N TYR A 41 -1.18 -13.63 -6.07
CA TYR A 41 -1.47 -14.90 -5.41
C TYR A 41 -2.43 -15.74 -6.27
N GLY A 42 -3.44 -15.09 -6.86
CA GLY A 42 -4.47 -15.73 -7.68
C GLY A 42 -5.45 -16.60 -6.86
N GLU A 43 -6.65 -16.79 -7.39
CA GLU A 43 -7.55 -17.85 -6.90
C GLU A 43 -7.00 -19.21 -7.35
N GLU A 44 -6.70 -20.08 -6.37
CA GLU A 44 -6.53 -21.53 -6.54
C GLU A 44 -5.53 -22.01 -7.62
N GLY A 45 -4.24 -21.68 -7.48
CA GLY A 45 -3.17 -22.56 -7.95
C GLY A 45 -2.90 -22.61 -9.46
N GLU A 46 -3.60 -21.83 -10.28
CA GLU A 46 -3.14 -21.54 -11.64
C GLU A 46 -2.15 -20.39 -11.60
N SER A 47 -0.95 -20.60 -12.15
CA SER A 47 0.01 -19.51 -12.37
C SER A 47 -0.73 -18.35 -13.03
N ASN A 48 -0.73 -17.18 -12.39
CA ASN A 48 -1.33 -15.98 -12.93
C ASN A 48 -0.82 -15.73 -14.36
N SER A 49 -1.58 -16.16 -15.38
CA SER A 49 -1.22 -15.98 -16.80
C SER A 49 -1.05 -14.50 -17.18
N ARG A 50 -1.45 -13.60 -16.28
CA ARG A 50 -1.26 -12.16 -16.30
C ARG A 50 0.16 -11.70 -15.94
N CYS A 51 1.06 -12.51 -15.38
CA CYS A 51 2.43 -12.07 -15.12
C CYS A 51 3.45 -12.99 -15.78
N SER A 52 4.08 -12.52 -16.86
CA SER A 52 5.03 -13.29 -17.67
C SER A 52 6.34 -13.69 -16.95
N LYS A 53 6.48 -13.37 -15.66
CA LYS A 53 7.67 -13.60 -14.85
C LYS A 53 7.47 -14.59 -13.70
N ASN A 54 6.33 -15.29 -13.63
CA ASN A 54 5.97 -16.14 -12.49
C ASN A 54 6.02 -15.34 -11.18
N CYS A 55 5.15 -14.33 -11.09
CA CYS A 55 5.15 -13.34 -10.02
C CYS A 55 4.38 -13.84 -8.78
N SER A 56 4.24 -15.16 -8.62
CA SER A 56 3.45 -15.74 -7.55
C SER A 56 4.12 -15.50 -6.20
N ILE A 57 3.49 -14.69 -5.34
CA ILE A 57 3.95 -14.40 -3.98
C ILE A 57 2.86 -14.89 -3.03
N ASP A 58 3.20 -15.88 -2.21
CA ASP A 58 2.35 -16.34 -1.13
C ASP A 58 2.49 -15.41 0.08
N PRO A 59 1.44 -14.68 0.48
CA PRO A 59 1.51 -13.75 1.60
C PRO A 59 1.66 -14.43 2.97
N GLU A 60 1.39 -15.73 3.09
CA GLU A 60 1.57 -16.44 4.36
C GLU A 60 3.02 -16.87 4.56
N THR A 61 3.69 -17.31 3.49
CA THR A 61 5.05 -17.84 3.56
C THR A 61 6.15 -16.85 3.18
N SER A 62 5.85 -15.86 2.32
CA SER A 62 6.85 -14.90 1.82
C SER A 62 6.99 -13.68 2.72
N HIS A 63 5.88 -13.01 3.03
CA HIS A 63 5.88 -11.90 4.00
C HIS A 63 4.47 -11.68 4.59
N PRO A 64 4.32 -11.67 5.93
CA PRO A 64 3.01 -11.53 6.56
C PRO A 64 2.41 -10.14 6.30
N ILE A 65 1.38 -10.07 5.45
CA ILE A 65 0.57 -8.87 5.22
C ILE A 65 -0.71 -8.85 6.08
N ALA A 66 -1.46 -7.75 5.98
CA ALA A 66 -2.69 -7.48 6.74
C ALA A 66 -2.50 -7.52 8.27
N LYS A 67 -1.28 -7.23 8.75
CA LYS A 67 -0.96 -7.21 10.18
C LYS A 67 -1.16 -5.81 10.74
N LYS A 68 -1.81 -5.71 11.91
CA LYS A 68 -2.01 -4.43 12.59
C LYS A 68 -0.67 -3.74 12.87
N TYR A 69 -0.63 -2.43 12.63
CA TYR A 69 0.50 -1.57 12.94
C TYR A 69 0.15 -0.57 14.05
N PRO A 70 1.05 -0.33 15.02
CA PRO A 70 2.17 -1.20 15.35
C PRO A 70 1.65 -2.56 15.87
N PRO A 71 2.49 -3.62 15.87
CA PRO A 71 2.12 -4.89 16.49
C PRO A 71 1.78 -4.72 17.97
N ARG A 72 0.72 -5.41 18.41
CA ARG A 72 0.24 -5.36 19.80
C ARG A 72 1.36 -5.74 20.77
N GLY A 73 1.59 -4.91 21.78
CA GLY A 73 2.60 -5.12 22.81
C GLY A 73 4.02 -4.71 22.40
N LYS A 74 4.21 -4.21 21.17
CA LYS A 74 5.49 -3.69 20.68
C LYS A 74 5.45 -2.21 20.35
N GLU A 75 4.42 -1.47 20.77
CA GLU A 75 4.16 -0.08 20.38
C GLU A 75 5.36 0.85 20.59
N LYS A 76 6.22 0.57 21.58
CA LYS A 76 7.42 1.36 21.90
C LYS A 76 8.60 1.14 20.95
N GLU A 77 8.57 0.09 20.14
CA GLU A 77 9.61 -0.25 19.16
C GLU A 77 9.32 0.37 17.78
N TYR A 78 8.14 0.95 17.58
CA TYR A 78 7.65 1.41 16.28
C TYR A 78 7.28 2.89 16.30
N ILE A 79 7.46 3.55 15.15
CA ILE A 79 7.04 4.93 14.94
C ILE A 79 5.50 5.00 15.11
N PRO A 80 4.96 5.91 15.93
CA PRO A 80 3.51 6.06 16.09
C PRO A 80 2.80 6.34 14.75
N ILE A 81 1.60 5.78 14.54
CA ILE A 81 0.82 5.92 13.28
C ILE A 81 0.72 7.37 12.82
N LYS A 82 0.47 8.32 13.74
CA LYS A 82 0.36 9.75 13.41
C LYS A 82 1.65 10.30 12.81
N GLU A 83 2.81 9.92 13.36
CA GLU A 83 4.11 10.35 12.86
C GLU A 83 4.49 9.62 11.56
N LEU A 84 4.14 8.35 11.45
CA LEU A 84 4.34 7.57 10.23
C LEU A 84 3.57 8.19 9.05
N ARG A 85 2.30 8.52 9.25
CA ARG A 85 1.45 9.17 8.24
C ARG A 85 1.98 10.54 7.80
N LYS A 86 2.56 11.33 8.73
CA LYS A 86 3.19 12.61 8.39
C LYS A 86 4.37 12.46 7.43
N LYS A 87 5.12 11.36 7.50
CA LYS A 87 6.23 11.09 6.56
C LYS A 87 5.74 10.80 5.14
N GLY A 88 4.54 10.25 4.98
CA GLY A 88 3.92 9.96 3.69
C GLY A 88 4.54 8.82 2.88
N LEU A 89 5.61 8.19 3.37
CA LEU A 89 6.31 7.10 2.67
C LEU A 89 5.66 5.73 2.87
N ILE A 90 5.20 5.44 4.09
CA ILE A 90 4.55 4.16 4.43
C ILE A 90 3.04 4.38 4.46
N LYS A 91 2.33 3.70 3.57
CA LYS A 91 0.86 3.70 3.53
C LYS A 91 0.31 2.56 4.39
N LEU A 92 -0.69 2.86 5.22
CA LEU A 92 -1.38 1.86 6.04
C LEU A 92 -2.86 1.84 5.66
N GLU A 93 -3.34 0.72 5.14
CA GLU A 93 -4.76 0.47 4.93
C GLU A 93 -5.36 -0.07 6.23
N ASP A 94 -6.38 0.58 6.76
CA ASP A 94 -7.02 0.21 8.04
C ASP A 94 -6.05 -0.01 9.21
N ASP A 95 -5.04 0.86 9.32
CA ASP A 95 -3.95 0.74 10.31
C ASP A 95 -3.19 -0.60 10.24
N LYS A 96 -3.14 -1.25 9.07
CA LYS A 96 -2.41 -2.49 8.83
C LYS A 96 -1.25 -2.27 7.86
N ILE A 97 -0.21 -3.09 8.03
CA ILE A 97 0.83 -3.30 7.03
C ILE A 97 0.26 -4.20 5.95
N THR A 98 0.32 -3.73 4.70
CA THR A 98 -0.10 -4.46 3.50
C THR A 98 0.98 -4.37 2.43
N CYS A 99 0.72 -4.86 1.22
CA CYS A 99 1.66 -4.79 0.10
C CYS A 99 2.11 -3.34 -0.16
N VAL A 100 1.15 -2.39 -0.12
CA VAL A 100 1.38 -0.97 -0.43
C VAL A 100 2.11 -0.21 0.68
N SER A 101 2.30 -0.83 1.85
CA SER A 101 3.12 -0.26 2.92
C SER A 101 4.60 -0.26 2.57
N CYS A 102 5.06 -1.28 1.86
CA CYS A 102 6.47 -1.49 1.53
C CYS A 102 6.75 -1.28 0.04
N HIS A 103 5.74 -1.50 -0.80
CA HIS A 103 5.85 -1.43 -2.25
C HIS A 103 5.04 -0.28 -2.83
N ASP A 104 5.64 0.44 -3.78
CA ASP A 104 4.98 1.37 -4.68
C ASP A 104 5.30 0.94 -6.11
N VAL A 105 4.33 0.35 -6.80
CA VAL A 105 4.49 -0.15 -8.18
C VAL A 105 4.76 0.96 -9.19
N ALA A 106 4.59 2.23 -8.83
CA ALA A 106 5.03 3.36 -9.65
C ALA A 106 6.56 3.56 -9.60
N ASN A 107 7.24 3.00 -8.58
CA ASN A 107 8.68 3.09 -8.43
C ASN A 107 9.39 2.01 -9.24
N ASN A 108 10.21 2.41 -10.20
CA ASN A 108 10.96 1.51 -11.08
C ASN A 108 12.23 0.92 -10.44
N ILE A 109 12.36 0.97 -9.11
CA ILE A 109 13.48 0.35 -8.39
C ILE A 109 13.24 -1.16 -8.22
N ALA A 110 14.30 -1.91 -7.97
CA ALA A 110 14.19 -3.35 -7.72
C ALA A 110 13.17 -3.62 -6.61
N TYR A 111 12.28 -4.59 -6.85
CA TYR A 111 11.17 -4.95 -5.97
C TYR A 111 10.14 -3.84 -5.72
N HIS A 112 10.21 -2.71 -6.42
CA HIS A 112 9.26 -1.60 -6.30
C HIS A 112 9.13 -1.07 -4.87
N THR A 113 10.21 -1.02 -4.08
CA THR A 113 10.10 -0.53 -2.70
C THR A 113 9.72 0.97 -2.66
N VAL A 114 9.13 1.44 -1.55
CA VAL A 114 8.78 2.86 -1.38
C VAL A 114 9.99 3.78 -1.28
N VAL A 115 11.18 3.20 -1.03
CA VAL A 115 12.48 3.88 -0.95
C VAL A 115 13.56 2.98 -1.53
N GLU A 116 14.65 3.56 -2.06
CA GLU A 116 15.85 2.79 -2.42
C GLU A 116 16.48 2.21 -1.14
N ASP A 117 16.43 0.89 -0.99
CA ASP A 117 16.85 0.23 0.25
C ASP A 117 18.26 -0.34 0.11
N LYS A 118 19.26 0.43 0.56
CA LYS A 118 20.64 -0.05 0.75
C LYS A 118 20.81 -0.57 2.17
N GLY A 119 20.22 -1.73 2.46
CA GLY A 119 20.36 -2.42 3.75
C GLY A 119 19.05 -2.50 4.54
N THR A 120 18.92 -1.72 5.61
CA THR A 120 17.77 -1.76 6.55
C THR A 120 16.98 -0.45 6.57
N TYR A 121 17.12 0.37 5.53
CA TYR A 121 16.51 1.70 5.51
C TYR A 121 14.99 1.62 5.45
N LEU A 122 14.45 0.71 4.64
CA LEU A 122 13.01 0.44 4.58
C LEU A 122 12.46 0.07 5.96
N CYS A 123 13.14 -0.82 6.69
CA CYS A 123 12.73 -1.25 8.03
C CYS A 123 12.69 -0.08 9.02
N LYS A 124 13.68 0.82 8.95
CA LYS A 124 13.80 2.00 9.81
C LYS A 124 12.75 3.09 9.52
N LEU A 125 11.98 2.96 8.44
CA LEU A 125 10.80 3.81 8.23
C LEU A 125 9.70 3.52 9.25
N CYS A 126 9.68 2.32 9.83
CA CYS A 126 8.68 1.87 10.79
C CYS A 126 9.28 1.61 12.18
N HIS A 127 10.50 1.09 12.24
CA HIS A 127 11.15 0.69 13.48
C HIS A 127 12.01 1.83 14.05
N ILE A 128 11.89 2.08 15.36
CA ILE A 128 12.71 3.07 16.08
C ILE A 128 14.11 2.50 16.37
N ARG A 129 14.31 1.18 16.29
CA ARG A 129 15.59 0.48 16.51
C ARG A 129 15.84 -0.57 15.46
#